data_AF-A0A1G4KJG6-F1
#
_entry.id   AF-A0A1G4KJG6-F1
#
_cell.length_a   1.000
_cell.length_b   1.000
_cell.length_c   1.000
_cell.angle_alpha   90.00
_cell.angle_beta   90.00
_cell.angle_gamma   90.00
#
_symmetry.space_group_name_H-M   'P 1'
#
loop_
_entity.id
_entity.type
_entity.pdbx_description
1 polymer ?
#
loop_
_entity_poly.entity_id
_entity_poly.type
_entity_poly.pdbx_seq_one_letter_code
_entity_poly.pdbx_strand_id
1 'polypeptide(L)'
;MAAPAVDPNEAYRQTQFQIYNLQQTLLNSSKAAESEVAGPTAHKRPEIANGRDDARTNNRPFHDPAQIDSKPVLELVADKFGNHHRRIGIYRYNPWKTGHLADSKRPDTNQEPLDETQYAMPRPFLPAFGFSDINALVTVEVRHEDIVGALQKPSLNVRVANNELWGTQIYTDDSDLLLALIHCHVLRYGSDDITEGILRTPANLSNPDNVTGTLPPSSIAYDLKVDLLLLPPLKKYSSTSSNSVRSRSWATGHDGLSFGIYAVEITARDHSLQSIEPQDEIKSVQW
;
A
#
# COMPACT_ATOMS: atom_id res chain seq x y z
N MET A 1 21.08 -35.02 -34.44
CA MET A 1 20.96 -33.55 -34.37
C MET A 1 19.72 -33.25 -33.55
N ALA A 2 19.87 -32.75 -32.32
CA ALA A 2 18.73 -32.42 -31.45
C ALA A 2 18.21 -31.01 -31.81
N ALA A 3 16.90 -30.87 -31.98
CA ALA A 3 16.24 -29.61 -32.29
C ALA A 3 16.37 -28.61 -31.12
N PRO A 4 16.48 -27.29 -31.39
CA PRO A 4 16.56 -26.30 -30.32
C PRO A 4 15.25 -26.26 -29.54
N ALA A 5 15.36 -26.28 -28.21
CA ALA A 5 14.24 -26.17 -27.30
C ALA A 5 13.59 -24.78 -27.49
N VAL A 6 12.35 -24.77 -27.97
CA VAL A 6 11.53 -23.56 -28.08
C VAL A 6 11.25 -23.07 -26.66
N ASP A 7 11.70 -21.86 -26.33
CA ASP A 7 11.43 -21.23 -25.04
C ASP A 7 9.92 -20.92 -24.97
N PRO A 8 9.16 -21.59 -24.09
CA PRO A 8 7.70 -21.45 -24.03
C PRO A 8 7.26 -20.02 -23.69
N ASN A 9 8.18 -19.16 -23.24
CA ASN A 9 7.95 -17.77 -22.90
C ASN A 9 8.54 -16.79 -23.92
N GLU A 10 9.00 -17.26 -25.08
CA GLU A 10 9.58 -16.40 -26.12
C GLU A 10 8.56 -15.38 -26.64
N ALA A 11 7.34 -15.84 -26.95
CA ALA A 11 6.24 -14.98 -27.38
C ALA A 11 5.90 -13.94 -26.30
N TYR A 12 5.84 -14.35 -25.03
CA TYR A 12 5.59 -13.44 -23.91
C TYR A 12 6.67 -12.36 -23.77
N ARG A 13 7.95 -12.73 -23.86
CA ARG A 13 9.05 -11.76 -23.81
C ARG A 13 9.05 -10.81 -25.00
N GLN A 14 8.72 -11.30 -26.20
CA GLN A 14 8.61 -10.46 -27.39
C GLN A 14 7.47 -9.43 -27.26
N THR A 15 6.31 -9.85 -26.75
CA THR A 15 5.18 -8.94 -26.52
C THR A 15 5.48 -7.92 -25.42
N GLN A 16 6.07 -8.33 -24.30
CA GLN A 16 6.50 -7.41 -23.23
C GLN A 16 7.53 -6.41 -23.75
N PHE A 17 8.52 -6.85 -24.53
CA PHE A 17 9.52 -5.96 -25.13
C PHE A 17 8.90 -4.94 -26.10
N GLN A 18 7.89 -5.33 -26.88
CA GLN A 18 7.15 -4.42 -27.75
C GLN A 18 6.36 -3.37 -26.96
N ILE A 19 5.72 -3.76 -25.85
CA ILE A 19 4.99 -2.85 -24.96
C ILE A 19 5.94 -1.81 -24.34
N TYR A 20 7.11 -2.24 -23.85
CA TYR A 20 8.10 -1.32 -23.30
C TYR A 20 8.65 -0.34 -24.35
N ASN A 21 8.92 -0.80 -25.57
CA ASN A 21 9.38 0.09 -26.65
C ASN A 21 8.30 1.10 -27.06
N LEU A 22 7.03 0.70 -27.07
CA LEU A 22 5.92 1.57 -27.40
C LEU A 22 5.72 2.64 -26.30
N GLN A 23 5.85 2.27 -25.03
CA GLN A 23 5.84 3.21 -23.90
C GLN A 23 7.01 4.19 -23.97
N GLN A 24 8.22 3.73 -24.30
CA GLN A 24 9.39 4.60 -24.47
C GLN A 24 9.19 5.59 -25.62
N THR A 25 8.57 5.14 -26.72
CA THR A 25 8.29 5.97 -27.89
C THR A 25 7.26 7.04 -27.58
N LEU A 26 6.19 6.70 -26.85
CA LEU A 26 5.17 7.65 -26.38
C LEU A 26 5.74 8.65 -25.37
N LEU A 27 6.64 8.21 -24.49
CA LEU A 27 7.33 9.08 -23.54
C LEU A 27 8.31 10.04 -24.23
N ASN A 28 8.95 9.59 -25.32
CA ASN A 28 9.86 10.42 -26.11
C ASN A 28 9.10 11.40 -27.01
N SER A 29 7.95 11.00 -27.57
CA SER A 29 7.11 11.90 -28.37
C SER A 29 6.43 12.97 -27.51
N SER A 30 6.04 12.65 -26.27
CA SER A 30 5.53 13.65 -25.32
C SER A 30 6.62 14.65 -24.90
N LYS A 31 7.85 14.20 -24.67
CA LYS A 31 8.99 15.09 -24.40
C LYS A 31 9.40 15.94 -25.61
N ALA A 32 9.30 15.40 -26.82
CA ALA A 32 9.53 16.15 -28.05
C ALA A 32 8.45 17.22 -28.26
N ALA A 33 7.19 16.88 -28.01
CA ALA A 33 6.07 17.83 -28.05
C ALA A 33 6.21 18.94 -27.00
N GLU A 34 6.71 18.63 -25.80
CA GLU A 34 7.06 19.64 -24.78
C GLU A 34 8.20 20.57 -25.22
N SER A 35 9.08 20.10 -26.12
CA SER A 35 10.20 20.89 -26.66
C SER A 35 9.79 21.77 -27.86
N GLU A 36 8.74 21.40 -28.61
CA GLU A 36 8.26 22.16 -29.77
C GLU A 36 7.34 23.35 -29.41
N VAL A 37 6.75 23.37 -28.20
CA VAL A 37 5.90 24.49 -27.74
C VAL A 37 6.74 25.72 -27.31
N ALA A 38 8.07 25.62 -27.30
CA ALA A 38 8.99 26.71 -26.97
C ALA A 38 9.73 27.26 -28.20
N GLY A 39 9.11 28.20 -28.91
CA GLY A 39 9.80 29.15 -29.78
C GLY A 39 8.85 30.08 -30.56
N PRO A 40 9.30 31.21 -31.15
CA PRO A 40 10.68 31.74 -31.23
C PRO A 40 10.83 33.25 -30.92
N THR A 41 11.99 33.70 -30.46
CA THR A 41 12.47 35.09 -30.72
C THR A 41 13.98 35.09 -30.94
N ALA A 42 14.39 35.60 -32.09
CA ALA A 42 15.78 35.77 -32.52
C ALA A 42 16.38 37.09 -32.01
N HIS A 43 17.65 37.10 -31.61
CA HIS A 43 18.71 37.83 -32.32
C HIS A 43 20.12 37.69 -31.69
N LYS A 44 21.08 37.47 -32.59
CA LYS A 44 22.52 37.85 -32.59
C LYS A 44 23.52 37.19 -31.61
N ARG A 45 24.41 36.40 -32.22
CA ARG A 45 25.82 36.12 -31.83
C ARG A 45 26.73 37.31 -32.25
N PRO A 46 28.04 37.37 -31.90
CA PRO A 46 28.88 36.43 -31.14
C PRO A 46 29.84 37.09 -30.10
N GLU A 47 30.51 36.31 -29.25
CA GLU A 47 31.97 36.38 -29.02
C GLU A 47 32.48 35.35 -27.98
N ILE A 48 33.78 35.09 -28.07
CA ILE A 48 34.57 33.98 -27.50
C ILE A 48 35.20 34.44 -26.18
N ALA A 49 35.15 33.65 -25.10
CA ALA A 49 36.22 33.58 -24.09
C ALA A 49 36.03 32.43 -23.10
N ASN A 50 37.15 31.77 -22.79
CA ASN A 50 37.34 30.75 -21.76
C ASN A 50 36.94 31.22 -20.36
N GLY A 51 36.38 30.32 -19.55
CA GLY A 51 36.24 30.51 -18.11
C GLY A 51 35.79 29.22 -17.43
N ARG A 52 36.66 28.67 -16.58
CA ARG A 52 36.31 27.63 -15.60
C ARG A 52 35.31 28.22 -14.58
N ASP A 53 34.58 27.31 -13.93
CA ASP A 53 34.05 27.38 -12.57
C ASP A 53 32.53 27.16 -12.40
N ASP A 54 32.25 26.33 -11.40
CA ASP A 54 31.05 26.16 -10.60
C ASP A 54 29.81 25.51 -11.20
N ALA A 55 29.78 24.18 -11.05
CA ALA A 55 28.57 23.39 -10.91
C ALA A 55 27.76 23.83 -9.68
N ARG A 56 26.97 24.90 -9.82
CA ARG A 56 25.79 25.16 -8.97
C ARG A 56 24.54 24.83 -9.78
N THR A 57 24.13 23.57 -9.74
CA THR A 57 22.82 23.16 -10.26
C THR A 57 21.73 23.74 -9.37
N ASN A 58 20.94 24.60 -9.99
CA ASN A 58 19.76 25.27 -9.48
C ASN A 58 18.87 24.40 -8.57
N ASN A 59 18.91 24.70 -7.27
CA ASN A 59 17.80 24.46 -6.35
C ASN A 59 16.61 25.31 -6.81
N ARG A 60 15.73 24.75 -7.65
CA ARG A 60 14.34 25.19 -7.65
C ARG A 60 13.70 24.59 -6.38
N PRO A 61 13.07 25.38 -5.51
CA PRO A 61 12.41 24.84 -4.33
C PRO A 61 11.31 23.88 -4.80
N PHE A 62 11.33 22.67 -4.25
CA PHE A 62 10.24 21.72 -4.38
C PHE A 62 8.94 22.45 -4.02
N HIS A 63 8.00 22.47 -4.97
CA HIS A 63 6.65 22.93 -4.69
C HIS A 63 6.10 22.07 -3.55
N ASP A 64 5.60 22.72 -2.49
CA ASP A 64 5.01 22.04 -1.33
C ASP A 64 4.03 20.98 -1.85
N PRO A 65 4.24 19.67 -1.59
CA PRO A 65 3.31 18.66 -2.05
C PRO A 65 1.98 18.96 -1.37
N ALA A 66 0.93 19.23 -2.16
CA ALA A 66 -0.41 19.49 -1.66
C ALA A 66 -0.72 18.51 -0.52
N GLN A 67 -0.96 19.04 0.68
CA GLN A 67 -1.18 18.26 1.89
C GLN A 67 -2.37 17.32 1.62
N ILE A 68 -2.08 16.02 1.49
CA ILE A 68 -3.14 15.03 1.24
C ILE A 68 -3.92 14.83 2.53
N ASP A 69 -5.24 15.01 2.43
CA ASP A 69 -6.18 14.83 3.52
C ASP A 69 -7.37 13.97 3.07
N SER A 70 -7.60 12.88 3.79
CA SER A 70 -8.70 11.95 3.57
C SER A 70 -10.01 12.39 4.20
N LYS A 71 -9.98 13.36 5.15
CA LYS A 71 -11.18 13.83 5.86
C LYS A 71 -12.37 14.19 4.96
N PRO A 72 -12.22 14.92 3.84
CA PRO A 72 -13.38 15.26 3.00
C PRO A 72 -14.08 14.03 2.42
N VAL A 73 -13.33 12.95 2.14
CA VAL A 73 -13.91 11.69 1.66
C VAL A 73 -14.62 10.96 2.79
N LEU A 74 -14.01 10.93 3.98
CA LEU A 74 -14.59 10.27 5.16
C LEU A 74 -15.87 10.96 5.63
N GLU A 75 -15.89 12.30 5.65
CA GLU A 75 -17.07 13.10 5.98
C GLU A 75 -18.20 12.86 4.97
N LEU A 76 -17.88 12.79 3.67
CA LEU A 76 -18.85 12.46 2.62
C LEU A 76 -19.44 11.06 2.79
N VAL A 77 -18.62 10.08 3.17
CA VAL A 77 -19.08 8.70 3.42
C VAL A 77 -19.93 8.66 4.69
N ALA A 78 -19.53 9.34 5.76
CA ALA A 78 -20.28 9.42 7.00
C ALA A 78 -21.65 10.09 6.81
N ASP A 79 -21.71 11.17 6.01
CA ASP A 79 -22.96 11.85 5.65
C ASP A 79 -23.92 10.93 4.89
N LYS A 80 -23.42 10.15 3.93
CA LYS A 80 -24.24 9.29 3.06
C LYS A 80 -24.63 7.95 3.69
N PHE A 81 -23.74 7.35 4.48
CA PHE A 81 -23.87 5.97 4.96
C PHE A 81 -23.96 5.88 6.50
N GLY A 82 -23.83 7.01 7.21
CA GLY A 82 -23.84 7.08 8.66
C GLY A 82 -22.50 6.73 9.33
N ASN A 83 -22.44 6.92 10.65
CA ASN A 83 -21.24 6.67 11.46
C ASN A 83 -21.12 5.21 11.95
N HIS A 84 -22.11 4.36 11.66
CA HIS A 84 -22.10 2.96 12.07
C HIS A 84 -21.54 2.08 10.96
N HIS A 85 -20.46 1.36 11.26
CA HIS A 85 -19.82 0.47 10.30
C HIS A 85 -20.29 -0.97 10.48
N ARG A 86 -20.85 -1.58 9.43
CA ARG A 86 -21.13 -3.02 9.39
C ARG A 86 -19.81 -3.79 9.36
N ARG A 87 -19.65 -4.84 10.16
CA ARG A 87 -18.50 -5.75 10.06
C ARG A 87 -18.79 -6.88 9.09
N ILE A 88 -17.93 -7.05 8.07
CA ILE A 88 -18.09 -8.08 7.04
C ILE A 88 -17.59 -9.43 7.52
N GLY A 89 -16.43 -9.44 8.18
CA GLY A 89 -15.78 -10.68 8.63
C GLY A 89 -14.28 -10.49 8.82
N ILE A 90 -13.61 -11.63 9.03
CA ILE A 90 -12.17 -11.71 9.30
C ILE A 90 -11.48 -12.31 8.08
N TYR A 91 -10.52 -11.57 7.53
CA TYR A 91 -9.68 -11.99 6.41
C TYR A 91 -8.27 -12.27 6.90
N ARG A 92 -7.72 -13.44 6.59
CA ARG A 92 -6.34 -13.75 6.96
C ARG A 92 -5.38 -13.25 5.88
N TYR A 93 -4.40 -12.46 6.28
CA TYR A 93 -3.36 -11.98 5.38
C TYR A 93 -2.60 -13.13 4.71
N ASN A 94 -2.31 -12.96 3.42
CA ASN A 94 -1.48 -13.88 2.66
C ASN A 94 -0.78 -13.11 1.51
N PRO A 95 0.57 -13.17 1.40
CA PRO A 95 1.31 -12.40 0.40
C PRO A 95 1.08 -12.90 -1.04
N TRP A 96 0.58 -14.13 -1.24
CA TRP A 96 0.32 -14.73 -2.55
C TRP A 96 -1.12 -14.55 -3.07
N LYS A 97 -1.91 -13.65 -2.49
CA LYS A 97 -3.29 -13.35 -2.94
C LYS A 97 -4.26 -14.54 -2.83
N THR A 98 -4.02 -15.42 -1.84
CA THR A 98 -4.86 -16.59 -1.54
C THR A 98 -5.51 -16.52 -0.15
N GLY A 99 -5.63 -15.32 0.42
CA GLY A 99 -6.32 -15.14 1.70
C GLY A 99 -7.79 -15.55 1.60
N HIS A 100 -8.35 -16.03 2.70
CA HIS A 100 -9.75 -16.45 2.79
C HIS A 100 -10.48 -15.60 3.83
N LEU A 101 -11.71 -15.17 3.50
CA LEU A 101 -12.62 -14.51 4.42
C LEU A 101 -13.38 -15.58 5.22
N ALA A 102 -13.13 -15.66 6.53
CA ALA A 102 -13.87 -16.54 7.43
C ALA A 102 -15.34 -16.09 7.50
N ASP A 103 -16.27 -17.04 7.56
CA ASP A 103 -17.73 -16.87 7.59
C ASP A 103 -18.46 -16.47 6.29
N SER A 104 -17.80 -16.52 5.13
CA SER A 104 -18.57 -16.56 3.89
C SER A 104 -19.35 -17.88 3.80
N LYS A 105 -20.64 -17.86 4.18
CA LYS A 105 -21.65 -18.82 3.70
C LYS A 105 -21.87 -18.73 2.19
N ARG A 106 -21.01 -18.03 1.44
CA ARG A 106 -20.90 -18.22 0.01
C ARG A 106 -20.24 -19.58 -0.17
N PRO A 107 -20.94 -20.56 -0.75
CA PRO A 107 -20.27 -21.81 -1.12
C PRO A 107 -19.01 -21.45 -1.91
N ASP A 108 -17.96 -22.24 -1.69
CA ASP A 108 -16.74 -22.31 -2.51
C ASP A 108 -17.04 -22.71 -3.98
N THR A 109 -18.31 -22.62 -4.41
CA THR A 109 -18.76 -22.69 -5.79
C THR A 109 -18.56 -21.32 -6.41
N ASN A 110 -17.30 -21.01 -6.64
CA ASN A 110 -16.86 -20.33 -7.84
C ASN A 110 -15.34 -20.56 -7.94
N GLN A 111 -14.98 -21.83 -8.14
CA GLN A 111 -14.18 -22.12 -9.33
C GLN A 111 -14.98 -21.59 -10.53
N GLU A 112 -15.03 -20.27 -10.69
CA GLU A 112 -15.34 -19.66 -11.98
C GLU A 112 -14.44 -20.40 -12.98
N PRO A 113 -15.00 -20.88 -14.11
CA PRO A 113 -14.21 -21.58 -15.10
C PRO A 113 -12.97 -20.74 -15.38
N LEU A 114 -11.81 -21.39 -15.36
CA LEU A 114 -10.50 -20.78 -15.58
C LEU A 114 -10.56 -19.86 -16.80
N ASP A 115 -10.85 -18.59 -16.57
CA ASP A 115 -10.87 -17.59 -17.63
C ASP A 115 -9.40 -17.23 -17.83
N GLU A 116 -8.82 -17.65 -18.96
CA GLU A 116 -7.42 -17.38 -19.30
C GLU A 116 -7.10 -15.86 -19.22
N THR A 117 -8.11 -15.00 -19.27
CA THR A 117 -8.00 -13.55 -19.07
C THR A 117 -7.73 -13.13 -17.62
N GLN A 118 -8.09 -13.92 -16.60
CA GLN A 118 -7.75 -13.65 -15.19
C GLN A 118 -6.24 -13.77 -14.90
N TYR A 119 -5.46 -14.39 -15.79
CA TYR A 119 -4.01 -14.44 -15.67
C TYR A 119 -3.29 -13.17 -16.16
N ALA A 120 -4.00 -12.25 -16.83
CA ALA A 120 -3.39 -11.05 -17.39
C ALA A 120 -3.05 -9.98 -16.34
N MET A 121 -3.72 -10.00 -15.17
CA MET A 121 -3.56 -9.01 -14.11
C MET A 121 -3.36 -9.68 -12.74
N PRO A 122 -2.42 -9.19 -11.92
CA PRO A 122 -2.18 -9.77 -10.60
C PRO A 122 -3.41 -9.53 -9.71
N ARG A 123 -3.90 -10.57 -9.01
CA ARG A 123 -5.11 -10.48 -8.16
C ARG A 123 -5.01 -9.36 -7.10
N PRO A 124 -6.09 -8.60 -6.81
CA PRO A 124 -6.07 -7.61 -5.73
C PRO A 124 -5.72 -8.20 -4.36
N PHE A 125 -5.36 -7.35 -3.39
CA PHE A 125 -5.09 -7.81 -2.02
C PHE A 125 -6.38 -8.23 -1.30
N LEU A 126 -7.41 -7.39 -1.40
CA LEU A 126 -8.73 -7.69 -0.86
C LEU A 126 -9.56 -8.50 -1.86
N PRO A 127 -10.46 -9.38 -1.39
CA PRO A 127 -11.50 -9.96 -2.24
C PRO A 127 -12.33 -8.85 -2.92
N ALA A 128 -12.95 -9.18 -4.05
CA ALA A 128 -13.88 -8.28 -4.72
C ALA A 128 -15.12 -8.03 -3.84
N PHE A 129 -15.13 -6.90 -3.15
CA PHE A 129 -16.27 -6.39 -2.40
C PHE A 129 -17.20 -5.58 -3.31
N GLY A 130 -18.50 -5.64 -3.07
CA GLY A 130 -19.48 -4.88 -3.86
C GLY A 130 -19.64 -3.46 -3.34
N PHE A 131 -20.22 -2.55 -4.14
CA PHE A 131 -20.56 -1.20 -3.66
C PHE A 131 -21.52 -1.18 -2.45
N SER A 132 -22.25 -2.28 -2.21
CA SER A 132 -23.06 -2.50 -1.00
C SER A 132 -22.24 -2.64 0.29
N ASP A 133 -20.92 -2.78 0.17
CA ASP A 133 -19.95 -2.92 1.26
C ASP A 133 -19.23 -1.60 1.58
N ILE A 134 -19.52 -0.51 0.87
CA ILE A 134 -19.04 0.83 1.27
C ILE A 134 -19.47 1.13 2.71
N ASN A 135 -18.58 1.76 3.47
CA ASN A 135 -18.73 2.09 4.90
C ASN A 135 -18.72 0.87 5.84
N ALA A 136 -18.35 -0.31 5.34
CA ALA A 136 -18.17 -1.51 6.15
C ALA A 136 -16.70 -1.67 6.59
N LEU A 137 -16.51 -2.43 7.68
CA LEU A 137 -15.21 -2.84 8.18
C LEU A 137 -14.93 -4.29 7.80
N VAL A 138 -13.72 -4.54 7.30
CA VAL A 138 -13.12 -5.88 7.21
C VAL A 138 -11.91 -5.94 8.13
N THR A 139 -11.87 -6.95 9.00
CA THR A 139 -10.74 -7.15 9.90
C THR A 139 -9.73 -8.05 9.22
N VAL A 140 -8.49 -7.60 9.09
CA VAL A 140 -7.39 -8.41 8.55
C VAL A 140 -6.49 -8.88 9.67
N GLU A 141 -6.31 -10.19 9.78
CA GLU A 141 -5.33 -10.80 10.69
C GLU A 141 -3.99 -10.96 10.00
N VAL A 142 -2.96 -10.34 10.56
CA VAL A 142 -1.57 -10.40 10.07
C VAL A 142 -0.74 -11.10 11.13
N ARG A 143 0.01 -12.12 10.70
CA ARG A 143 0.86 -12.88 11.59
C ARG A 143 2.26 -12.28 11.71
N HIS A 144 2.91 -12.53 12.86
CA HIS A 144 4.31 -12.18 13.10
C HIS A 144 5.23 -12.55 11.94
N GLU A 145 5.08 -13.77 11.38
CA GLU A 145 5.94 -14.26 10.30
C GLU A 145 5.82 -13.41 9.03
N ASP A 146 4.62 -12.95 8.71
CA ASP A 146 4.35 -12.09 7.55
C ASP A 146 4.95 -10.69 7.75
N ILE A 147 4.86 -10.17 8.97
CA ILE A 147 5.44 -8.87 9.36
C ILE A 147 6.95 -8.92 9.23
N VAL A 148 7.59 -9.94 9.82
CA VAL A 148 9.05 -10.12 9.75
C VAL A 148 9.48 -10.31 8.30
N GLY A 149 8.80 -11.15 7.53
CA GLY A 149 9.11 -11.37 6.11
C GLY A 149 9.03 -10.11 5.25
N ALA A 150 8.11 -9.19 5.56
CA ALA A 150 7.96 -7.90 4.89
C ALA A 150 9.01 -6.86 5.31
N LEU A 151 9.43 -6.86 6.58
CA LEU A 151 10.38 -5.87 7.11
C LEU A 151 11.86 -6.24 6.87
N GLN A 152 12.14 -7.47 6.46
CA GLN A 152 13.47 -7.91 6.04
C GLN A 152 13.97 -7.17 4.79
N LYS A 153 15.30 -7.10 4.63
CA LYS A 153 15.96 -6.54 3.45
C LYS A 153 16.93 -7.58 2.86
N PRO A 154 16.69 -8.11 1.64
CA PRO A 154 15.49 -7.89 0.81
C PRO A 154 14.23 -8.48 1.47
N SER A 155 13.06 -7.91 1.15
CA SER A 155 11.78 -8.42 1.64
C SER A 155 11.48 -9.79 1.03
N LEU A 156 11.10 -10.75 1.87
CA LEU A 156 10.59 -12.06 1.42
C LEU A 156 9.15 -11.94 0.91
N ASN A 157 8.45 -10.88 1.33
CA ASN A 157 7.13 -10.56 0.81
C ASN A 157 7.25 -9.95 -0.59
N VAL A 158 6.73 -10.66 -1.58
CA VAL A 158 6.84 -10.30 -3.01
C VAL A 158 6.13 -8.98 -3.32
N ARG A 159 5.01 -8.69 -2.64
CA ARG A 159 4.22 -7.47 -2.87
C ARG A 159 4.93 -6.24 -2.31
N VAL A 160 5.53 -6.39 -1.13
CA VAL A 160 6.39 -5.38 -0.52
C VAL A 160 7.62 -5.13 -1.40
N ALA A 161 8.27 -6.19 -1.89
CA ALA A 161 9.40 -6.09 -2.81
C ALA A 161 9.03 -5.38 -4.13
N ASN A 162 7.82 -5.63 -4.65
CA ASN A 162 7.28 -4.98 -5.84
C ASN A 162 6.74 -3.56 -5.59
N ASN A 163 6.73 -3.08 -4.34
CA ASN A 163 6.12 -1.82 -3.93
C ASN A 163 4.67 -1.66 -4.46
N GLU A 164 3.84 -2.68 -4.24
CA GLU A 164 2.42 -2.71 -4.57
C GLU A 164 1.59 -1.83 -3.63
N LEU A 165 1.78 -0.50 -3.72
CA LEU A 165 1.05 0.49 -2.92
C LEU A 165 0.61 1.65 -3.83
N TRP A 166 -0.69 1.91 -3.89
CA TRP A 166 -1.27 3.00 -4.68
C TRP A 166 -2.19 3.87 -3.82
N GLY A 167 -1.95 5.17 -3.81
CA GLY A 167 -2.67 6.13 -2.98
C GLY A 167 -2.00 6.46 -1.65
N THR A 168 -2.64 7.35 -0.90
CA THR A 168 -2.14 7.90 0.35
C THR A 168 -3.32 8.14 1.28
N GLN A 169 -3.26 7.60 2.50
CA GLN A 169 -4.36 7.55 3.49
C GLN A 169 -5.59 6.73 3.06
N ILE A 170 -5.96 6.81 1.78
CA ILE A 170 -6.92 5.98 1.09
C ILE A 170 -6.15 5.27 -0.02
N TYR A 171 -6.24 3.94 -0.03
CA TYR A 171 -5.50 3.06 -0.91
C TYR A 171 -6.47 2.29 -1.82
N THR A 172 -6.00 1.86 -2.99
CA THR A 172 -6.73 0.91 -3.84
C THR A 172 -6.78 -0.46 -3.17
N ASP A 173 -7.78 -1.29 -3.46
CA ASP A 173 -7.83 -2.70 -3.02
C ASP A 173 -6.70 -3.58 -3.60
N ASP A 174 -6.01 -3.10 -4.64
CA ASP A 174 -4.74 -3.65 -5.13
C ASP A 174 -3.55 -3.45 -4.18
N SER A 175 -3.63 -2.50 -3.24
CA SER A 175 -2.50 -2.16 -2.38
C SER A 175 -2.26 -3.21 -1.30
N ASP A 176 -0.98 -3.54 -1.06
CA ASP A 176 -0.60 -4.44 0.02
C ASP A 176 -0.77 -3.77 1.40
N LEU A 177 -1.40 -4.49 2.32
CA LEU A 177 -1.68 -4.00 3.67
C LEU A 177 -0.40 -3.66 4.45
N LEU A 178 0.67 -4.46 4.33
CA LEU A 178 1.89 -4.22 5.09
C LEU A 178 2.57 -2.94 4.61
N LEU A 179 2.59 -2.69 3.29
CA LEU A 179 3.05 -1.41 2.75
C LEU A 179 2.20 -0.23 3.25
N ALA A 180 0.87 -0.37 3.30
CA ALA A 180 -0.02 0.66 3.82
C ALA A 180 0.24 0.95 5.32
N LEU A 181 0.45 -0.10 6.13
CA LEU A 181 0.80 0.02 7.55
C LEU A 181 2.17 0.69 7.74
N ILE A 182 3.17 0.35 6.93
CA ILE A 182 4.47 1.04 6.93
C ILE A 182 4.26 2.51 6.55
N HIS A 183 3.55 2.78 5.46
CA HIS A 183 3.28 4.15 4.99
C HIS A 183 2.51 5.00 6.02
N CYS A 184 1.68 4.38 6.87
CA CYS A 184 0.98 5.01 7.99
C CYS A 184 1.77 5.01 9.32
N HIS A 185 3.06 4.67 9.29
CA HIS A 185 3.97 4.60 10.44
C HIS A 185 3.61 3.57 11.51
N VAL A 186 2.65 2.68 11.24
CA VAL A 186 2.27 1.58 12.16
C VAL A 186 3.39 0.54 12.25
N LEU A 187 3.98 0.19 11.11
CA LEU A 187 5.15 -0.70 11.01
C LEU A 187 6.38 0.10 10.56
N ARG A 188 7.59 -0.32 10.94
CA ARG A 188 8.83 0.37 10.56
C ARG A 188 9.94 -0.61 10.18
N TYR A 189 10.77 -0.21 9.21
CA TYR A 189 11.98 -0.97 8.86
C TYR A 189 13.04 -0.81 9.95
N GLY A 190 13.51 -1.91 10.53
CA GLY A 190 14.77 -1.96 11.28
C GLY A 190 14.85 -1.13 12.55
N SER A 191 13.75 -0.85 13.25
CA SER A 191 13.79 -0.18 14.55
C SER A 191 13.50 -1.14 15.70
N ASP A 192 14.57 -1.48 16.45
CA ASP A 192 14.54 -1.94 17.85
C ASP A 192 14.22 -0.80 18.83
N ASP A 193 14.05 0.43 18.33
CA ASP A 193 13.95 1.65 19.13
C ASP A 193 12.54 2.27 19.04
N ILE A 194 11.88 2.31 20.20
CA ILE A 194 10.48 2.72 20.43
C ILE A 194 10.40 4.26 20.46
N THR A 195 10.95 4.93 19.44
CA THR A 195 10.80 6.38 19.34
C THR A 195 9.44 6.72 18.74
N GLU A 196 8.51 6.98 19.67
CA GLU A 196 7.36 7.89 19.61
C GLU A 196 7.15 8.57 18.25
N GLY A 197 6.58 7.83 17.30
CA GLY A 197 5.91 8.48 16.16
C GLY A 197 4.46 8.10 16.23
N ILE A 198 3.60 9.08 15.95
CA ILE A 198 2.16 8.91 15.99
C ILE A 198 1.79 7.83 14.97
N LEU A 199 1.36 6.66 15.45
CA LEU A 199 0.85 5.58 14.61
C LEU A 199 -0.49 6.03 14.06
N ARG A 200 -0.66 6.04 12.73
CA ARG A 200 -1.82 6.66 12.10
C ARG A 200 -2.82 5.63 11.59
N THR A 201 -4.08 5.86 11.88
CA THR A 201 -5.25 5.20 11.29
C THR A 201 -6.12 6.26 10.59
N PRO A 202 -5.65 6.82 9.46
CA PRO A 202 -6.23 8.04 8.88
C PRO A 202 -7.68 7.88 8.42
N ALA A 203 -8.18 6.66 8.24
CA ALA A 203 -9.56 6.41 7.84
C ALA A 203 -10.56 6.47 9.00
N ASN A 204 -10.09 6.64 10.23
CA ASN A 204 -10.95 6.82 11.39
C ASN A 204 -11.12 8.31 11.71
N LEU A 205 -12.27 8.85 11.31
CA LEU A 205 -12.59 10.26 11.47
C LEU A 205 -12.62 10.72 12.95
N SER A 206 -13.04 9.82 13.85
CA SER A 206 -13.19 10.11 15.28
C SER A 206 -11.88 9.99 16.07
N ASN A 207 -11.04 9.04 15.69
CA ASN A 207 -9.76 8.75 16.32
C ASN A 207 -8.73 8.39 15.24
N PRO A 208 -8.00 9.37 14.68
CA PRO A 208 -7.06 9.14 13.58
C PRO A 208 -5.79 8.37 13.99
N ASP A 209 -5.66 8.02 15.28
CA ASP A 209 -4.52 7.31 15.86
C ASP A 209 -5.03 6.10 16.69
N ASN A 210 -6.06 5.42 16.19
CA ASN A 210 -6.75 4.31 16.84
C ASN A 210 -5.93 3.01 16.80
N VAL A 211 -4.84 3.01 17.57
CA VAL A 211 -3.99 1.84 17.76
C VAL A 211 -4.06 1.39 19.22
N THR A 212 -4.42 0.13 19.43
CA THR A 212 -4.50 -0.50 20.75
C THR A 212 -3.43 -1.56 20.93
N GLY A 213 -2.96 -1.74 22.16
CA GLY A 213 -1.80 -2.57 22.46
C GLY A 213 -0.49 -1.81 22.26
N THR A 214 0.60 -2.44 22.67
CA THR A 214 1.95 -1.86 22.58
C THR A 214 2.79 -2.74 21.69
N LEU A 215 3.54 -2.14 20.74
CA LEU A 215 4.60 -2.86 20.04
C LEU A 215 5.57 -3.41 21.09
N PRO A 216 5.68 -4.74 21.23
CA PRO A 216 6.55 -5.29 22.24
C PRO A 216 8.02 -5.10 21.81
N PRO A 217 8.99 -5.20 22.74
CA PRO A 217 10.40 -5.22 22.40
C PRO A 217 10.71 -6.24 21.31
N SER A 218 11.75 -5.99 20.50
CA SER A 218 12.01 -6.70 19.24
C SER A 218 12.21 -8.22 19.34
N SER A 219 12.44 -8.75 20.53
CA SER A 219 12.54 -10.19 20.79
C SER A 219 11.19 -10.91 20.92
N ILE A 220 10.08 -10.17 21.08
CA ILE A 220 8.76 -10.76 21.32
C ILE A 220 7.95 -10.75 20.03
N ALA A 221 7.55 -11.93 19.58
CA ALA A 221 6.65 -12.08 18.45
C ALA A 221 5.29 -11.43 18.74
N TYR A 222 4.66 -10.84 17.72
CA TYR A 222 3.34 -10.22 17.84
C TYR A 222 2.55 -10.35 16.55
N ASP A 223 1.23 -10.37 16.71
CA ASP A 223 0.26 -10.35 15.62
C ASP A 223 -0.46 -9.01 15.57
N LEU A 224 -1.02 -8.70 14.40
CA LEU A 224 -1.86 -7.53 14.21
C LEU A 224 -3.27 -7.96 13.80
N LYS A 225 -4.27 -7.28 14.34
CA LYS A 225 -5.60 -7.21 13.75
C LYS A 225 -5.81 -5.80 13.23
N VAL A 226 -6.11 -5.67 11.94
CA VAL A 226 -6.26 -4.37 11.30
C VAL A 226 -7.67 -4.26 10.75
N ASP A 227 -8.44 -3.31 11.27
CA ASP A 227 -9.74 -2.98 10.70
C ASP A 227 -9.53 -2.02 9.52
N LEU A 228 -10.01 -2.43 8.35
CA LEU A 228 -10.01 -1.61 7.15
C LEU A 228 -11.41 -1.09 6.88
N LEU A 229 -11.55 0.23 6.72
CA LEU A 229 -12.77 0.85 6.27
C LEU A 229 -12.84 0.80 4.75
N LEU A 230 -13.86 0.15 4.22
CA LEU A 230 -14.13 0.10 2.78
C LEU A 230 -14.75 1.42 2.32
N LEU A 231 -14.14 2.02 1.31
CA LEU A 231 -14.45 3.34 0.79
C LEU A 231 -14.80 3.26 -0.71
N PRO A 232 -15.59 4.22 -1.24
CA PRO A 232 -15.82 4.30 -2.68
C PRO A 232 -14.50 4.52 -3.44
N PRO A 233 -14.37 4.00 -4.67
CA PRO A 233 -13.20 4.27 -5.51
C PRO A 233 -13.01 5.77 -5.73
N LEU A 234 -11.77 6.22 -5.64
CA LEU A 234 -11.40 7.58 -5.99
C LEU A 234 -11.17 7.73 -7.49
N LYS A 235 -11.49 8.92 -8.03
CA LYS A 235 -11.14 9.27 -9.42
C LYS A 235 -9.64 9.31 -9.66
N LYS A 236 -8.88 9.68 -8.62
CA LYS A 236 -7.42 9.78 -8.65
C LYS A 236 -6.86 9.49 -7.27
N TYR A 237 -5.81 8.69 -7.25
CA TYR A 237 -4.98 8.40 -6.10
C TYR A 237 -3.65 9.13 -6.27
N SER A 238 -3.25 9.88 -5.26
CA SER A 238 -2.00 10.65 -5.24
C SER A 238 -0.84 9.81 -4.70
N SER A 239 0.38 10.15 -5.11
CA SER A 239 1.63 9.53 -4.65
C SER A 239 2.28 10.38 -3.56
N THR A 240 2.72 9.76 -2.46
CA THR A 240 3.58 10.40 -1.44
C THR A 240 4.69 9.46 -0.99
N SER A 241 5.77 10.04 -0.47
CA SER A 241 6.77 9.30 0.29
C SER A 241 6.48 9.45 1.78
N SER A 242 6.33 8.33 2.49
CA SER A 242 6.10 8.30 3.94
C SER A 242 6.76 7.06 4.55
N ASN A 243 7.41 7.21 5.70
CA ASN A 243 8.13 6.13 6.40
C ASN A 243 9.01 5.25 5.47
N SER A 244 9.83 5.90 4.63
CA SER A 244 10.71 5.25 3.65
C SER A 244 10.03 4.44 2.54
N VAL A 245 8.70 4.50 2.42
CA VAL A 245 7.94 3.90 1.31
C VAL A 245 7.33 5.02 0.46
N ARG A 246 7.40 4.89 -0.86
CA ARG A 246 6.72 5.79 -1.79
C ARG A 246 5.54 5.10 -2.43
N SER A 247 4.33 5.59 -2.19
CA SER A 247 3.13 5.10 -2.88
C SER A 247 3.12 5.54 -4.34
N ARG A 248 2.42 4.80 -5.19
CA ARG A 248 2.19 5.11 -6.61
C ARG A 248 0.90 5.93 -6.76
N SER A 249 0.90 6.80 -7.76
CA SER A 249 -0.34 7.46 -8.18
C SER A 249 -1.14 6.55 -9.10
N TRP A 250 -2.46 6.74 -9.13
CA TRP A 250 -3.35 6.07 -10.06
C TRP A 250 -4.39 7.09 -10.55
N ALA A 251 -4.45 7.36 -11.85
CA ALA A 251 -5.28 8.42 -12.42
C ALA A 251 -6.35 7.92 -13.40
N THR A 252 -6.32 6.64 -13.74
CA THR A 252 -7.36 5.97 -14.53
C THR A 252 -8.45 5.43 -13.61
N GLY A 253 -9.68 5.29 -14.09
CA GLY A 253 -10.78 4.78 -13.25
C GLY A 253 -10.42 3.40 -12.67
N HIS A 254 -10.41 3.32 -11.33
CA HIS A 254 -10.25 2.08 -10.58
C HIS A 254 -11.63 1.43 -10.43
N ASP A 255 -11.73 0.13 -10.76
CA ASP A 255 -12.97 -0.64 -10.78
C ASP A 255 -13.30 -1.31 -9.44
N GLY A 256 -12.29 -1.52 -8.58
CA GLY A 256 -12.44 -2.02 -7.21
C GLY A 256 -12.82 -0.94 -6.17
N LEU A 257 -13.04 -1.36 -4.92
CA LEU A 257 -13.23 -0.42 -3.81
C LEU A 257 -11.88 0.18 -3.37
N SER A 258 -11.95 1.27 -2.61
CA SER A 258 -10.81 1.74 -1.85
C SER A 258 -10.85 1.19 -0.43
N PHE A 259 -9.73 1.25 0.27
CA PHE A 259 -9.71 1.05 1.72
C PHE A 259 -8.85 2.09 2.41
N GLY A 260 -9.09 2.27 3.70
CA GLY A 260 -8.17 2.98 4.59
C GLY A 260 -8.08 2.30 5.96
N ILE A 261 -6.99 2.55 6.68
CA ILE A 261 -6.75 1.93 7.99
C ILE A 261 -7.60 2.63 9.04
N TYR A 262 -8.52 1.89 9.67
CA TYR A 262 -9.49 2.38 10.65
C TYR A 262 -9.09 2.10 12.10
N ALA A 263 -8.54 0.92 12.37
CA ALA A 263 -8.02 0.56 13.68
C ALA A 263 -6.90 -0.47 13.55
N VAL A 264 -5.98 -0.48 14.50
CA VAL A 264 -4.94 -1.52 14.61
C VAL A 264 -4.90 -2.01 16.04
N GLU A 265 -4.99 -3.32 16.23
CA GLU A 265 -4.77 -3.99 17.52
C GLU A 265 -3.49 -4.81 17.45
N ILE A 266 -2.59 -4.58 18.39
CA ILE A 266 -1.30 -5.26 18.51
C ILE A 266 -1.38 -6.26 19.65
N THR A 267 -1.21 -7.54 19.35
CA THR A 267 -1.23 -8.62 20.35
C THR A 267 0.14 -9.29 20.40
N ALA A 268 0.85 -9.14 21.51
CA ALA A 268 2.06 -9.90 21.75
C ALA A 268 1.73 -11.40 21.86
N ARG A 269 2.50 -12.25 21.19
CA ARG A 269 2.45 -13.72 21.30
C ARG A 269 3.21 -14.21 22.54
N ASP A 270 3.30 -13.40 23.58
CA ASP A 270 3.95 -13.82 24.80
C ASP A 270 3.08 -14.88 25.49
N HIS A 271 3.51 -16.13 25.40
CA HIS A 271 2.87 -17.26 26.05
C HIS A 271 3.31 -17.41 27.52
N SER A 272 4.28 -16.61 27.99
CA SER A 272 4.89 -16.75 29.32
C SER A 272 3.90 -16.55 30.47
N LEU A 273 2.86 -15.73 30.26
CA LEU A 273 1.83 -15.44 31.25
C LEU A 273 0.53 -16.25 31.06
N GLN A 274 0.41 -17.05 30.00
CA GLN A 274 -0.82 -17.81 29.71
C GLN A 274 -1.12 -18.92 30.73
N SER A 275 -0.13 -19.27 31.56
CA SER A 275 -0.22 -20.31 32.60
C SER A 275 -0.23 -19.73 34.02
N ILE A 276 -0.31 -18.41 34.17
CA ILE A 276 -0.30 -17.77 35.50
C ILE A 276 -1.74 -17.65 35.96
N GLU A 277 -2.06 -18.34 37.07
CA GLU A 277 -3.37 -18.23 37.71
C GLU A 277 -3.59 -16.78 38.16
N PRO A 278 -4.81 -16.21 38.09
CA PRO A 278 -5.09 -14.82 38.44
C PRO A 278 -4.67 -14.41 39.87
N GLN A 279 -4.48 -15.40 40.74
CA GLN A 279 -4.00 -15.23 42.12
C GLN A 279 -2.50 -14.93 42.23
N ASP A 280 -1.73 -15.26 41.18
CA ASP A 280 -0.27 -15.11 41.13
C ASP A 280 0.15 -13.82 40.37
N GLU A 281 -0.81 -13.05 39.84
CA GLU A 281 -0.56 -11.70 39.31
C GLU A 281 -0.31 -10.70 40.45
N ILE A 282 0.95 -10.41 40.76
CA ILE A 282 1.30 -9.33 41.70
C ILE A 282 1.10 -7.97 41.01
N LYS A 283 -0.01 -7.30 41.31
CA LYS A 283 -0.44 -6.05 40.64
C LYS A 283 0.26 -4.77 41.10
N SER A 284 1.11 -4.83 42.13
CA SER A 284 1.89 -3.67 42.55
C SER A 284 3.10 -4.11 43.36
N VAL A 285 4.29 -3.75 42.88
CA VAL A 285 5.50 -3.73 43.71
C VAL A 285 5.51 -2.35 44.38
N GLN A 286 5.20 -2.32 45.68
CA GLN A 286 5.37 -1.12 46.49
C GLN A 286 6.87 -1.03 46.83
N TRP A 287 7.51 0.05 46.38
CA TRP A 287 8.84 0.45 46.84
C TRP A 287 8.71 1.34 48.07
#